data_AF-A0A368G6I0-F1
#
_entry.id   AF-A0A368G6I0-F1
#
_cell.length_a   1.000
_cell.length_b   1.000
_cell.length_c   1.000
_cell.angle_alpha   90.00
_cell.angle_beta   90.00
_cell.angle_gamma   90.00
#
_symmetry.space_group_name_H-M   'P 1'
#
loop_
_entity.id
_entity.type
_entity.pdbx_description
1 polymer ?
#
loop_
_entity_poly.entity_id
_entity_poly.type
_entity_poly.pdbx_seq_one_letter_code
_entity_poly.pdbx_strand_id
1 'polypeptide(L)'
;MVQCATNWSIPPKVCTNCWEQYIAFKQIEYETKHLDKVFSLDNRTCTQVIYDNYLLSYSYDISEALTSSIWAKSRCDSCLTISWNLTANDSRVDFSNRTVQFQERLFQWRDCVANFTAADGDFDDKNPICSYCKAPFNKLFSFYWDIYVEPGVEFCVDVETTMNDTIHIWNDVWECAEKKDRKRDTVAVVVTMAGLLTVTALFYASSYIQGGGQTRTLIRFSVFTSLPLFVA
;
A
#
# COMPACT_ATOMS: atom_id res chain seq x y z
N MET A 1 -22.50 -10.39 -9.23
CA MET A 1 -21.33 -9.57 -8.86
C MET A 1 -21.68 -8.43 -7.92
N VAL A 2 -22.58 -7.49 -8.29
CA VAL A 2 -22.91 -6.30 -7.47
C VAL A 2 -23.25 -6.65 -6.01
N GLN A 3 -24.14 -7.62 -5.78
CA GLN A 3 -24.50 -8.08 -4.43
C GLN A 3 -23.29 -8.62 -3.63
N CYS A 4 -22.35 -9.29 -4.29
CA CYS A 4 -21.15 -9.78 -3.62
C CYS A 4 -20.26 -8.62 -3.19
N ALA A 5 -20.04 -7.66 -4.10
CA ALA A 5 -19.24 -6.47 -3.79
C ALA A 5 -19.85 -5.65 -2.65
N THR A 6 -21.18 -5.54 -2.57
CA THR A 6 -21.85 -4.86 -1.45
C THR A 6 -21.68 -5.59 -0.12
N ASN A 7 -21.73 -6.93 -0.13
CA ASN A 7 -21.53 -7.74 1.09
C ASN A 7 -20.09 -7.67 1.60
N TRP A 8 -19.12 -7.56 0.70
CA TRP A 8 -17.69 -7.50 1.01
C TRP A 8 -17.12 -6.09 0.89
N SER A 9 -17.88 -5.09 1.37
CA SER A 9 -17.50 -3.69 1.31
C SER A 9 -16.74 -3.18 2.54
N ILE A 10 -16.80 -3.89 3.68
CA ILE A 10 -16.23 -3.44 4.95
C ILE A 10 -15.48 -4.59 5.69
N PRO A 11 -14.14 -4.59 5.67
CA PRO A 11 -13.31 -3.89 4.68
C PRO A 11 -13.55 -4.46 3.27
N PRO A 12 -13.19 -3.71 2.21
CA PRO A 12 -13.32 -4.18 0.83
C PRO A 12 -12.54 -5.49 0.60
N LYS A 13 -13.23 -6.57 0.20
CA LYS A 13 -12.63 -7.90 -0.09
C LYS A 13 -13.17 -8.54 -1.37
N VAL A 14 -13.29 -7.75 -2.43
CA VAL A 14 -13.98 -8.14 -3.65
C VAL A 14 -13.16 -9.15 -4.46
N CYS A 15 -11.85 -8.99 -4.55
CA CYS A 15 -11.02 -9.84 -5.41
C CYS A 15 -11.06 -11.31 -4.95
N THR A 16 -10.91 -11.53 -3.66
CA THR A 16 -10.81 -12.88 -3.07
C THR A 16 -12.15 -13.54 -2.84
N ASN A 17 -13.24 -12.78 -2.66
CA ASN A 17 -14.57 -13.35 -2.35
C ASN A 17 -15.58 -13.27 -3.49
N CYS A 18 -15.34 -12.45 -4.52
CA CYS A 18 -16.32 -12.20 -5.59
C CYS A 18 -15.86 -12.64 -6.99
N TRP A 19 -14.74 -13.36 -7.09
CA TRP A 19 -14.19 -13.78 -8.37
C TRP A 19 -15.12 -14.73 -9.14
N GLU A 20 -15.84 -15.62 -8.46
CA GLU A 20 -16.79 -16.55 -9.11
C GLU A 20 -17.92 -15.77 -9.80
N GLN A 21 -18.48 -14.78 -9.10
CA GLN A 21 -19.55 -13.94 -9.61
C GLN A 21 -19.04 -12.99 -10.70
N TYR A 22 -17.76 -12.65 -10.70
CA TYR A 22 -17.12 -11.90 -11.77
C TYR A 22 -16.94 -12.76 -13.02
N ILE A 23 -16.47 -14.00 -12.90
CA ILE A 23 -16.37 -14.94 -14.03
C ILE A 23 -17.74 -15.19 -14.65
N ALA A 24 -18.75 -15.52 -13.84
CA ALA A 24 -20.10 -15.74 -14.32
C ALA A 24 -20.66 -14.50 -15.05
N PHE A 25 -20.36 -13.31 -14.55
CA PHE A 25 -20.73 -12.05 -15.21
C PHE A 25 -20.05 -11.91 -16.59
N LYS A 26 -18.73 -12.16 -16.68
CA LYS A 26 -17.99 -12.08 -17.94
C LYS A 26 -18.40 -13.16 -18.95
N GLN A 27 -18.82 -14.33 -18.47
CA GLN A 27 -19.39 -15.40 -19.30
C GLN A 27 -20.68 -14.94 -19.99
N ILE A 28 -21.63 -14.37 -19.24
CA ILE A 28 -22.87 -13.83 -19.80
C ILE A 28 -22.60 -12.66 -20.75
N GLU A 29 -21.67 -11.78 -20.39
CA GLU A 29 -21.26 -10.68 -21.26
C GLU A 29 -20.70 -11.22 -22.59
N TYR A 30 -19.84 -12.23 -22.55
CA TYR A 30 -19.29 -12.87 -23.74
C TYR A 30 -20.38 -13.49 -24.61
N GLU A 31 -21.25 -14.30 -24.03
CA GLU A 31 -22.35 -14.96 -24.73
C GLU A 31 -23.27 -13.94 -25.42
N THR A 32 -23.68 -12.89 -24.70
CA THR A 32 -24.56 -11.84 -25.26
C THR A 32 -23.89 -11.04 -26.37
N LYS A 33 -22.57 -10.85 -26.33
CA LYS A 33 -21.80 -10.12 -27.35
C LYS A 33 -21.48 -10.96 -28.59
N HIS A 34 -21.48 -12.30 -28.49
CA HIS A 34 -21.11 -13.22 -29.57
C HIS A 34 -22.33 -14.00 -30.14
N LEU A 35 -23.54 -13.48 -29.97
CA LEU A 35 -24.75 -13.97 -30.64
C LEU A 35 -24.80 -13.50 -32.09
N ASP A 36 -23.81 -13.88 -32.89
CA ASP A 36 -23.60 -13.37 -34.26
C ASP A 36 -24.66 -13.84 -35.27
N LYS A 37 -25.49 -14.81 -34.89
CA LYS A 37 -26.56 -15.40 -35.72
C LYS A 37 -27.95 -14.92 -35.34
N VAL A 38 -28.05 -14.05 -34.33
CA VAL A 38 -29.32 -13.52 -33.82
C VAL A 38 -29.37 -12.03 -34.10
N PHE A 39 -30.40 -11.61 -34.83
CA PHE A 39 -30.59 -10.23 -35.25
C PHE A 39 -31.97 -9.73 -34.82
N SER A 40 -32.07 -8.44 -34.52
CA SER A 40 -33.36 -7.77 -34.35
C SER A 40 -34.13 -7.71 -35.66
N LEU A 41 -35.42 -7.36 -35.59
CA LEU A 41 -36.24 -7.09 -36.77
C LEU A 41 -35.62 -6.02 -37.67
N ASP A 42 -34.92 -5.04 -37.08
CA ASP A 42 -34.19 -3.98 -37.80
C ASP A 42 -32.76 -4.38 -38.23
N ASN A 43 -32.44 -5.68 -38.26
CA ASN A 43 -31.13 -6.22 -38.66
C ASN A 43 -29.93 -5.72 -37.82
N ARG A 44 -30.13 -5.45 -36.52
CA ARG A 44 -29.08 -5.07 -35.57
C ARG A 44 -28.64 -6.27 -34.75
N THR A 45 -27.37 -6.28 -34.33
CA THR A 45 -26.82 -7.35 -33.49
C THR A 45 -27.29 -7.23 -32.04
N CYS A 46 -27.27 -8.33 -31.29
CA CYS A 46 -27.57 -8.32 -29.85
C CYS A 46 -26.70 -7.32 -29.08
N THR A 47 -25.42 -7.20 -29.43
CA THR A 47 -24.51 -6.23 -28.81
C THR A 47 -25.03 -4.80 -28.95
N GLN A 48 -25.38 -4.40 -30.17
CA GLN A 48 -25.90 -3.06 -30.43
C GLN A 48 -27.22 -2.80 -29.71
N VAL A 49 -28.10 -3.80 -29.65
CA VAL A 49 -29.41 -3.67 -28.99
C VAL A 49 -29.25 -3.58 -27.47
N ILE A 50 -28.41 -4.41 -26.86
CA ILE A 50 -28.29 -4.52 -25.40
C ILE A 50 -27.39 -3.44 -24.82
N TYR A 51 -26.31 -3.08 -25.51
CA TYR A 51 -25.27 -2.20 -24.97
C TYR A 51 -25.29 -0.77 -25.55
N ASP A 52 -25.70 -0.55 -26.82
CA ASP A 52 -25.45 0.73 -27.50
C ASP A 52 -26.72 1.56 -27.87
N ASN A 53 -27.89 0.94 -27.96
CA ASN A 53 -29.06 1.55 -28.62
C ASN A 53 -30.00 2.39 -27.74
N TYR A 54 -29.66 2.59 -26.46
CA TYR A 54 -30.52 3.31 -25.52
C TYR A 54 -29.84 4.55 -24.96
N LEU A 55 -30.65 5.58 -24.65
CA LEU A 55 -30.20 6.80 -23.95
C LEU A 55 -29.45 6.45 -22.66
N LEU A 56 -29.87 5.38 -22.01
CA LEU A 56 -29.23 4.81 -20.83
C LEU A 56 -29.20 3.29 -20.97
N SER A 57 -28.00 2.73 -20.94
CA SER A 57 -27.75 1.32 -21.14
C SER A 57 -27.25 0.70 -19.84
N TYR A 58 -28.18 0.20 -19.03
CA TYR A 58 -27.84 -0.41 -17.74
C TYR A 58 -26.82 -1.55 -17.89
N SER A 59 -26.91 -2.33 -18.96
CA SER A 59 -25.97 -3.43 -19.24
C SER A 59 -24.56 -2.90 -19.49
N TYR A 60 -24.42 -1.81 -20.24
CA TYR A 60 -23.13 -1.15 -20.45
C TYR A 60 -22.61 -0.51 -19.17
N ASP A 61 -23.43 0.31 -18.50
CA ASP A 61 -23.03 1.06 -17.30
C ASP A 61 -22.61 0.13 -16.16
N ILE A 62 -23.37 -0.97 -15.95
CA ILE A 62 -23.02 -1.99 -14.95
C ILE A 62 -21.76 -2.74 -15.38
N SER A 63 -21.61 -3.10 -16.65
CA SER A 63 -20.41 -3.79 -17.12
C SER A 63 -19.16 -2.96 -16.89
N GLU A 64 -19.21 -1.70 -17.31
CA GLU A 64 -18.13 -0.75 -17.13
C GLU A 64 -17.83 -0.54 -15.64
N ALA A 65 -18.84 -0.31 -14.80
CA ALA A 65 -18.65 -0.16 -13.37
C ALA A 65 -18.01 -1.39 -12.71
N LEU A 66 -18.46 -2.61 -13.08
CA LEU A 66 -17.91 -3.84 -12.53
C LEU A 66 -16.48 -4.11 -12.99
N THR A 67 -16.17 -3.91 -14.27
CA THR A 67 -14.85 -4.20 -14.83
C THR A 67 -13.84 -3.10 -14.51
N SER A 68 -14.14 -1.82 -14.78
CA SER A 68 -13.16 -0.74 -14.60
C SER A 68 -13.15 -0.19 -13.18
N SER A 69 -14.31 0.04 -12.58
CA SER A 69 -14.39 0.74 -11.30
C SER A 69 -14.30 -0.18 -10.08
N ILE A 70 -14.71 -1.44 -10.20
CA ILE A 70 -14.64 -2.41 -9.11
C ILE A 70 -13.44 -3.33 -9.30
N TRP A 71 -13.35 -4.08 -10.40
CA TRP A 71 -12.29 -5.07 -10.58
C TRP A 71 -10.91 -4.44 -10.80
N ALA A 72 -10.77 -3.58 -11.81
CA ALA A 72 -9.48 -3.00 -12.17
C ALA A 72 -8.95 -2.03 -11.10
N LYS A 73 -9.78 -1.13 -10.54
CA LYS A 73 -9.38 -0.26 -9.43
C LYS A 73 -9.03 -1.01 -8.15
N SER A 74 -9.62 -2.18 -7.92
CA SER A 74 -9.24 -3.05 -6.80
C SER A 74 -7.92 -3.79 -7.05
N ARG A 75 -7.31 -3.64 -8.23
CA ARG A 75 -6.07 -4.31 -8.64
C ARG A 75 -6.15 -5.82 -8.43
N CYS A 76 -7.29 -6.43 -8.79
CA CYS A 76 -7.51 -7.85 -8.51
C CYS A 76 -6.51 -8.77 -9.22
N ASP A 77 -5.97 -8.34 -10.37
CA ASP A 77 -4.95 -9.07 -11.12
C ASP A 77 -3.64 -9.24 -10.34
N SER A 78 -3.38 -8.39 -9.32
CA SER A 78 -2.24 -8.56 -8.41
C SER A 78 -2.41 -9.71 -7.41
N CYS A 79 -3.65 -10.13 -7.13
CA CYS A 79 -3.95 -11.16 -6.14
C CYS A 79 -4.36 -12.49 -6.75
N LEU A 80 -4.96 -12.46 -7.93
CA LEU A 80 -5.36 -13.65 -8.65
C LEU A 80 -5.28 -13.42 -10.16
N THR A 81 -5.00 -14.47 -10.90
CA THR A 81 -5.00 -14.48 -12.36
C THR A 81 -6.16 -15.33 -12.83
N ILE A 82 -6.98 -14.79 -13.73
CA ILE A 82 -8.06 -15.53 -14.38
C ILE A 82 -7.60 -15.98 -15.76
N SER A 83 -7.47 -17.29 -15.95
CA SER A 83 -7.27 -17.91 -17.25
C SER A 83 -8.61 -18.08 -17.95
N TRP A 84 -8.94 -17.13 -18.82
CA TRP A 84 -10.23 -17.08 -19.50
C TRP A 84 -10.38 -18.18 -20.55
N ASN A 85 -11.44 -18.99 -20.44
CA ASN A 85 -11.89 -19.91 -21.49
C ASN A 85 -13.42 -19.81 -21.62
N LEU A 86 -13.86 -18.70 -22.21
CA LEU A 86 -15.28 -18.33 -22.31
C LEU A 86 -16.04 -19.19 -23.34
N THR A 87 -15.34 -19.76 -24.33
CA THR A 87 -15.93 -20.66 -25.33
C THR A 87 -16.31 -22.04 -24.77
N ALA A 88 -15.52 -22.56 -23.84
CA ALA A 88 -15.77 -23.86 -23.21
C ALA A 88 -16.41 -23.73 -21.82
N ASN A 89 -16.64 -22.51 -21.34
CA ASN A 89 -17.11 -22.22 -19.98
C ASN A 89 -16.24 -22.89 -18.89
N ASP A 90 -14.91 -22.94 -19.10
CA ASP A 90 -13.92 -23.54 -18.19
C ASP A 90 -12.85 -22.50 -17.82
N SER A 91 -13.29 -21.31 -17.38
CA SER A 91 -12.37 -20.28 -16.90
C SER A 91 -11.82 -20.67 -15.53
N ARG A 92 -10.49 -20.54 -15.35
CA ARG A 92 -9.79 -20.99 -14.14
C ARG A 92 -9.17 -19.81 -13.39
N VAL A 93 -9.02 -19.96 -12.08
CA VAL A 93 -8.43 -18.95 -11.20
C VAL A 93 -7.23 -19.50 -10.47
N ASP A 94 -6.14 -18.76 -10.53
CA ASP A 94 -4.91 -19.05 -9.81
C ASP A 94 -4.58 -17.87 -8.89
N PHE A 95 -4.50 -18.13 -7.58
CA PHE A 95 -4.10 -17.11 -6.62
C PHE A 95 -2.59 -16.91 -6.65
N SER A 96 -2.16 -15.66 -6.50
CA SER A 96 -0.74 -15.36 -6.38
C SER A 96 -0.19 -16.02 -5.10
N ASN A 97 1.03 -16.55 -5.16
CA ASN A 97 1.68 -17.18 -4.00
C ASN A 97 1.77 -16.19 -2.82
N ARG A 98 1.98 -14.91 -3.10
CA ARG A 98 2.04 -13.83 -2.09
C ARG A 98 0.70 -13.66 -1.39
N THR A 99 -0.40 -13.69 -2.12
CA THR A 99 -1.77 -13.61 -1.57
C THR A 99 -2.06 -14.82 -0.68
N VAL A 100 -1.68 -16.02 -1.10
CA VAL A 100 -1.86 -17.24 -0.30
C VAL A 100 -1.06 -17.17 1.00
N GLN A 101 0.21 -16.76 0.93
CA GLN A 101 1.06 -16.60 2.12
C GLN A 101 0.54 -15.50 3.06
N PHE A 102 0.03 -14.38 2.52
CA PHE A 102 -0.61 -13.33 3.31
C PHE A 102 -1.82 -13.90 4.08
N GLN A 103 -2.71 -14.60 3.37
CA GLN A 103 -3.90 -15.19 3.96
C GLN A 103 -3.56 -16.21 5.04
N GLU A 104 -2.59 -17.09 4.80
CA GLU A 104 -2.15 -18.08 5.79
C GLU A 104 -1.67 -17.41 7.09
N ARG A 105 -0.84 -16.36 6.99
CA ARG A 105 -0.36 -15.61 8.15
C ARG A 105 -1.47 -14.85 8.86
N LEU A 106 -2.40 -14.29 8.09
CA LEU A 106 -3.58 -13.65 8.63
C LEU A 106 -4.43 -14.64 9.43
N PHE A 107 -4.65 -15.85 8.89
CA PHE A 107 -5.37 -16.91 9.60
C PHE A 107 -4.65 -17.30 10.90
N GLN A 108 -3.33 -17.50 10.88
CA GLN A 108 -2.56 -17.81 12.10
C GLN A 108 -2.72 -16.73 13.19
N TRP A 109 -2.73 -15.46 12.82
CA TRP A 109 -2.99 -14.37 13.77
C TRP A 109 -4.43 -14.35 14.26
N ARG A 110 -5.43 -14.52 13.38
CA ARG A 110 -6.85 -14.56 13.75
C ARG A 110 -7.18 -15.76 14.63
N ASP A 111 -6.57 -16.91 14.37
CA ASP A 111 -6.70 -18.11 15.21
C ASP A 111 -6.12 -17.87 16.59
N CYS A 112 -4.98 -17.19 16.69
CA CYS A 112 -4.43 -16.78 17.99
C CYS A 112 -5.42 -15.90 18.76
N VAL A 113 -6.00 -14.89 18.10
CA VAL A 113 -6.98 -13.98 18.70
C VAL A 113 -8.23 -14.75 19.14
N ALA A 114 -8.75 -15.64 18.30
CA ALA A 114 -9.92 -16.45 18.61
C ALA A 114 -9.67 -17.38 19.80
N ASN A 115 -8.53 -18.07 19.83
CA ASN A 115 -8.13 -18.94 20.93
C ASN A 115 -7.96 -18.16 22.23
N PHE A 116 -7.38 -16.96 22.15
CA PHE A 116 -7.28 -16.06 23.30
C PHE A 116 -8.66 -15.66 23.84
N THR A 117 -9.60 -15.28 22.96
CA THR A 117 -10.96 -14.90 23.38
C THR A 117 -11.81 -16.06 23.89
N ALA A 118 -11.52 -17.29 23.46
CA ALA A 118 -12.22 -18.50 23.90
C ALA A 118 -11.69 -19.06 25.23
N ALA A 119 -10.43 -18.76 25.57
CA ALA A 119 -9.84 -19.11 26.85
C ALA A 119 -10.36 -18.14 27.93
N ASP A 120 -11.34 -18.60 28.71
CA ASP A 120 -11.92 -17.90 29.87
C ASP A 120 -10.92 -17.92 31.06
N GLY A 121 -9.75 -17.31 30.85
CA GLY A 121 -8.60 -17.37 31.74
C GLY A 121 -8.29 -16.02 32.37
N ASP A 122 -8.00 -16.05 33.67
CA ASP A 122 -7.50 -14.93 34.48
C ASP A 122 -6.18 -14.40 33.90
N PHE A 123 -6.26 -13.36 33.07
CA PHE A 123 -5.09 -12.75 32.44
C PHE A 123 -4.57 -11.59 33.30
N ASP A 124 -3.53 -11.85 34.09
CA ASP A 124 -3.01 -10.94 35.11
C ASP A 124 -1.92 -9.97 34.60
N ASP A 125 -2.13 -9.33 33.45
CA ASP A 125 -1.23 -8.32 32.89
C ASP A 125 -1.98 -7.20 32.15
N LYS A 126 -1.34 -6.02 32.00
CA LYS A 126 -1.89 -4.96 31.12
C LYS A 126 -1.76 -5.39 29.66
N ASN A 127 -2.88 -5.74 29.03
CA ASN A 127 -3.05 -6.23 27.65
C ASN A 127 -2.36 -7.57 27.34
N PRO A 128 -2.86 -8.68 27.90
CA PRO A 128 -2.38 -10.04 27.63
C PRO A 128 -2.47 -10.46 26.14
N ILE A 129 -3.42 -9.91 25.38
CA ILE A 129 -3.57 -10.20 23.94
C ILE A 129 -2.33 -9.75 23.15
N CYS A 130 -1.74 -8.62 23.55
CA CYS A 130 -0.59 -8.05 22.88
C CYS A 130 0.66 -8.90 23.07
N SER A 131 0.83 -9.54 24.24
CA SER A 131 1.95 -10.46 24.49
C SER A 131 1.68 -11.83 23.87
N TYR A 132 0.46 -12.35 24.00
CA TYR A 132 0.06 -13.66 23.51
C TYR A 132 0.11 -13.76 21.97
N CYS A 133 -0.48 -12.80 21.26
CA CYS A 133 -0.54 -12.79 19.80
C CYS A 133 0.55 -11.95 19.12
N LYS A 134 1.58 -11.50 19.86
CA LYS A 134 2.69 -10.71 19.30
C LYS A 134 3.42 -11.43 18.18
N ALA A 135 3.75 -12.69 18.41
CA ALA A 135 4.54 -13.48 17.47
C ALA A 135 3.83 -13.68 16.12
N PRO A 136 2.57 -14.16 16.06
CA PRO A 136 1.86 -14.27 14.78
C PRO A 136 1.59 -12.91 14.14
N PHE A 137 1.30 -11.86 14.92
CA PHE A 137 1.15 -10.50 14.38
C PHE A 137 2.44 -10.02 13.71
N ASN A 138 3.59 -10.14 14.38
CA ASN A 138 4.88 -9.71 13.84
C ASN A 138 5.26 -10.49 12.56
N LYS A 139 4.93 -11.78 12.47
CA LYS A 139 5.14 -12.58 11.24
C LYS A 139 4.27 -12.07 10.08
N LEU A 140 3.01 -11.73 10.34
CA LEU A 140 2.12 -11.14 9.35
C LEU A 140 2.62 -9.75 8.92
N PHE A 141 2.97 -8.91 9.89
CA PHE A 141 3.42 -7.54 9.66
C PHE A 141 4.74 -7.48 8.88
N SER A 142 5.74 -8.28 9.27
CA SER A 142 7.01 -8.37 8.54
C SER A 142 6.81 -8.82 7.10
N PHE A 143 6.04 -9.90 6.88
CA PHE A 143 5.75 -10.38 5.53
C PHE A 143 5.08 -9.33 4.66
N TYR A 144 4.07 -8.62 5.19
CA TYR A 144 3.43 -7.53 4.48
C TYR A 144 4.42 -6.41 4.16
N TRP A 145 5.23 -6.01 5.14
CA TRP A 145 6.19 -4.91 4.99
C TRP A 145 7.29 -5.23 3.96
N ASP A 146 7.85 -6.44 4.00
CA ASP A 146 8.91 -6.88 3.09
C ASP A 146 8.47 -6.81 1.62
N ILE A 147 7.19 -7.10 1.36
CA ILE A 147 6.60 -7.03 0.02
C ILE A 147 6.18 -5.60 -0.32
N TYR A 148 5.65 -4.85 0.64
CA TYR A 148 5.20 -3.47 0.43
C TYR A 148 6.33 -2.53 0.00
N VAL A 149 7.57 -2.79 0.46
CA VAL A 149 8.75 -2.02 0.06
C VAL A 149 9.40 -2.49 -1.25
N GLU A 150 8.90 -3.59 -1.84
CA GLU A 150 9.45 -4.13 -3.08
C GLU A 150 9.05 -3.26 -4.28
N PRO A 151 10.01 -2.71 -5.05
CA PRO A 151 9.69 -1.82 -6.15
C PRO A 151 8.98 -2.55 -7.29
N GLY A 152 7.91 -1.95 -7.80
CA GLY A 152 7.15 -2.50 -8.94
C GLY A 152 6.18 -3.63 -8.58
N VAL A 153 5.96 -3.87 -7.28
CA VAL A 153 4.95 -4.80 -6.80
C VAL A 153 3.78 -4.02 -6.24
N GLU A 154 2.58 -4.26 -6.77
CA GLU A 154 1.34 -3.71 -6.25
C GLU A 154 0.50 -4.80 -5.59
N PHE A 155 -0.11 -4.50 -4.45
CA PHE A 155 -1.12 -5.36 -3.84
C PHE A 155 -2.51 -5.09 -4.42
N CYS A 156 -3.38 -6.11 -4.38
CA CYS A 156 -4.80 -5.85 -4.52
C CYS A 156 -5.33 -5.15 -3.27
N VAL A 157 -6.43 -4.42 -3.44
CA VAL A 157 -7.09 -3.67 -2.38
C VAL A 157 -7.48 -4.59 -1.22
N ASP A 158 -7.87 -5.85 -1.46
CA ASP A 158 -8.21 -6.80 -0.39
C ASP A 158 -7.09 -6.99 0.64
N VAL A 159 -5.83 -7.03 0.19
CA VAL A 159 -4.67 -7.23 1.08
C VAL A 159 -4.38 -5.94 1.85
N GLU A 160 -4.34 -4.80 1.15
CA GLU A 160 -4.05 -3.50 1.75
C GLU A 160 -5.08 -3.11 2.82
N THR A 161 -6.37 -3.23 2.51
CA THR A 161 -7.45 -2.87 3.43
C THR A 161 -7.50 -3.82 4.62
N THR A 162 -7.35 -5.13 4.38
CA THR A 162 -7.32 -6.12 5.46
C THR A 162 -6.15 -5.87 6.40
N MET A 163 -4.96 -5.59 5.86
CA MET A 163 -3.79 -5.30 6.69
C MET A 163 -3.94 -3.99 7.44
N ASN A 164 -4.46 -2.94 6.80
CA ASN A 164 -4.71 -1.66 7.45
C ASN A 164 -5.67 -1.79 8.64
N ASP A 165 -6.77 -2.54 8.46
CA ASP A 165 -7.71 -2.85 9.54
C ASP A 165 -7.04 -3.68 10.65
N THR A 166 -6.25 -4.68 10.29
CA THR A 166 -5.48 -5.50 11.26
C THR A 166 -4.53 -4.64 12.09
N ILE A 167 -3.82 -3.68 11.46
CA ILE A 167 -2.92 -2.75 12.14
C ILE A 167 -3.71 -1.80 13.05
N HIS A 168 -4.83 -1.26 12.59
CA HIS A 168 -5.70 -0.40 13.39
C HIS A 168 -6.24 -1.15 14.63
N ILE A 169 -6.70 -2.38 14.46
CA ILE A 169 -7.14 -3.22 15.59
C ILE A 169 -5.98 -3.43 16.58
N TRP A 170 -4.80 -3.77 16.09
CA TRP A 170 -3.64 -4.01 16.94
C TRP A 170 -3.18 -2.77 17.71
N ASN A 171 -3.05 -1.64 17.02
CA ASN A 171 -2.47 -0.42 17.59
C ASN A 171 -3.46 0.44 18.35
N ASP A 172 -4.68 0.61 17.83
CA ASP A 172 -5.63 1.60 18.32
C ASP A 172 -6.71 0.97 19.20
N VAL A 173 -7.19 -0.22 18.83
CA VAL A 173 -8.22 -0.92 19.63
C VAL A 173 -7.60 -1.65 20.81
N TRP A 174 -6.53 -2.41 20.60
CA TRP A 174 -5.84 -3.15 21.65
C TRP A 174 -4.64 -2.41 22.24
N GLU A 175 -4.32 -1.20 21.78
CA GLU A 175 -3.21 -0.40 22.28
C GLU A 175 -1.87 -1.15 22.37
N CYS A 176 -1.64 -2.11 21.46
CA CYS A 176 -0.43 -2.95 21.49
C CYS A 176 0.82 -2.23 20.97
N ALA A 177 0.69 -1.01 20.46
CA ALA A 177 1.82 -0.20 20.03
C ALA A 177 2.76 0.11 21.20
N GLU A 178 4.04 -0.20 21.05
CA GLU A 178 5.06 -0.01 22.10
C GLU A 178 5.32 1.48 22.38
N LYS A 179 4.57 2.06 23.32
CA LYS A 179 4.74 3.46 23.75
C LYS A 179 6.05 3.68 24.54
N LYS A 180 6.69 2.61 25.01
CA LYS A 180 7.85 2.67 25.94
C LYS A 180 9.15 3.07 25.22
N ASP A 181 9.43 2.48 24.07
CA ASP A 181 10.68 2.76 23.35
C ASP A 181 10.66 4.12 22.65
N ARG A 182 9.48 4.57 22.20
CA ARG A 182 9.30 5.91 21.62
C ARG A 182 9.80 7.04 22.53
N LYS A 183 9.59 6.94 23.85
CA LYS A 183 10.05 7.97 24.79
C LYS A 183 11.57 7.98 24.92
N ARG A 184 12.21 6.81 24.96
CA ARG A 184 13.66 6.67 25.04
C ARG A 184 14.33 7.20 23.78
N ASP A 185 13.78 6.87 22.61
CA ASP A 185 14.32 7.31 21.32
C ASP A 185 14.13 8.82 21.13
N THR A 186 12.99 9.37 21.55
CA THR A 186 12.76 10.82 21.54
C THR A 186 13.81 11.56 22.37
N VAL A 187 14.12 11.05 23.57
CA VAL A 187 15.17 11.64 24.42
C VAL A 187 16.53 11.57 23.73
N ALA A 188 16.89 10.43 23.13
CA ALA A 188 18.14 10.28 22.41
C ALA A 188 18.27 11.27 21.24
N VAL A 189 17.21 11.45 20.44
CA VAL A 189 17.17 12.40 19.32
C VAL A 189 17.30 13.85 19.79
N VAL A 190 16.62 14.23 20.88
CA VAL A 190 16.72 15.60 21.41
C VAL A 190 18.14 15.89 21.91
N VAL A 191 18.77 14.92 22.60
CA VAL A 191 20.14 15.07 23.09
C VAL A 191 21.14 15.20 21.94
N THR A 192 21.04 14.38 20.90
CA THR A 192 21.94 14.46 19.75
C THR A 192 21.75 15.76 18.97
N MET A 193 20.52 16.21 18.78
CA MET A 193 20.22 17.48 18.12
C MET A 193 20.76 18.68 18.91
N ALA A 194 20.59 18.71 20.23
CA ALA A 194 21.14 19.75 21.09
C ALA A 194 22.67 19.76 21.06
N GLY A 195 23.31 18.58 21.06
CA GLY A 195 24.76 18.44 20.93
C GLY A 195 25.28 19.03 19.61
N LEU A 196 24.65 18.69 18.48
CA LEU A 196 25.02 19.21 17.16
C LEU A 196 24.88 20.73 17.08
N LEU A 197 23.79 21.29 17.62
CA LEU A 197 23.60 22.74 17.68
C LEU A 197 24.67 23.43 18.52
N THR A 198 25.04 22.84 19.67
CA THR A 198 26.07 23.37 20.55
C THR A 198 27.45 23.38 19.87
N VAL A 199 27.83 22.27 19.23
CA VAL A 199 29.09 22.16 18.49
C VAL A 199 29.14 23.18 17.34
N THR A 200 28.04 23.33 16.61
CA THR A 200 27.93 24.30 15.51
C THR A 200 28.08 25.74 16.03
N ALA A 201 27.41 26.09 17.13
CA ALA A 201 27.53 27.41 17.76
C ALA A 201 28.96 27.70 18.22
N LEU A 202 29.63 26.72 18.86
CA LEU A 202 31.01 26.84 19.29
C LEU A 202 31.98 27.00 18.12
N PHE A 203 31.74 26.29 17.01
CA PHE A 203 32.54 26.42 15.79
C PHE A 203 32.45 27.84 15.20
N TYR A 204 31.24 28.40 15.08
CA TYR A 204 31.06 29.76 14.57
C TYR A 204 31.62 30.82 15.52
N ALA A 205 31.43 30.66 16.83
CA ALA A 205 32.02 31.55 17.83
C ALA A 205 33.55 31.52 17.78
N SER A 206 34.15 30.33 17.68
CA SER A 206 35.60 30.16 17.56
C SER A 206 36.13 30.78 16.27
N SER A 207 35.45 30.56 15.14
CA SER A 207 35.81 31.16 13.86
C SER A 207 35.72 32.68 13.87
N TYR A 208 34.71 33.25 14.55
CA TYR A 208 34.59 34.70 14.72
C TYR A 208 35.73 35.28 15.56
N ILE A 209 36.08 34.65 16.68
CA ILE A 209 37.19 35.09 17.53
C ILE A 209 38.52 35.01 16.77
N GLN A 210 38.74 33.93 16.03
CA GLN A 210 39.97 33.72 15.26
C GLN A 210 40.04 34.63 14.01
N GLY A 211 38.91 34.96 13.40
CA GLY A 211 38.81 35.86 12.25
C GLY A 211 38.69 37.35 12.58
N GLY A 212 38.32 37.69 13.81
CA GLY A 212 37.84 39.02 14.22
C GLY A 212 38.79 39.81 15.12
N GLY A 213 40.10 39.77 14.85
CA GLY A 213 41.08 40.53 15.61
C GLY A 213 42.27 41.10 14.83
N GLN A 214 42.34 40.92 13.51
CA GLN A 214 43.34 41.63 12.69
C GLN A 214 42.64 42.46 11.62
N THR A 215 42.76 43.78 11.77
CA THR A 215 42.62 44.72 10.66
C THR A 215 43.52 44.24 9.53
N ARG A 216 42.94 43.70 8.47
CA ARG A 216 43.67 43.41 7.24
C ARG A 216 44.19 44.74 6.69
N THR A 217 45.44 45.09 6.99
CA THR A 217 46.15 46.15 6.26
C THR A 217 46.24 45.72 4.81
N LEU A 218 45.39 46.30 3.97
CA LEU A 218 45.50 46.23 2.52
C LEU A 218 46.82 46.90 2.14
N ILE A 219 47.87 46.10 1.92
CA ILE A 219 49.11 46.60 1.34
C ILE A 219 48.81 46.94 -0.11
N ARG A 220 48.58 48.23 -0.38
CA ARG A 220 48.46 48.78 -1.73
C ARG A 220 49.86 48.79 -2.34
N PHE A 221 50.20 47.80 -3.16
CA PHE A 221 51.39 47.85 -4.02
C PHE A 221 51.17 48.95 -5.07
N SER A 222 51.59 50.18 -4.76
CA SER A 222 51.75 51.24 -5.76
C SER A 222 53.10 51.08 -6.43
N VAL A 223 53.07 50.55 -7.65
CA VAL A 223 54.15 50.64 -8.62
C VAL A 223 54.43 52.13 -8.90
N PHE A 224 55.65 52.59 -8.63
CA PHE A 224 56.20 53.79 -9.25
C PHE A 224 57.70 53.60 -9.54
N THR A 225 57.94 53.05 -10.73
CA THR A 225 58.97 53.42 -11.72
C THR A 225 60.30 54.04 -11.23
N SER A 226 61.38 53.25 -11.37
CA SER A 226 62.56 53.65 -12.16
C SER A 226 63.37 52.41 -12.55
N LEU A 227 63.28 52.01 -13.82
CA LEU A 227 64.33 51.27 -14.55
C LEU A 227 65.64 52.10 -14.52
N PRO A 228 66.86 51.56 -14.75
CA PRO A 228 67.12 50.51 -15.75
C PRO A 228 68.25 49.49 -15.47
N LEU A 229 68.32 48.51 -16.39
CA LEU A 229 69.53 47.99 -17.08
C LEU A 229 70.31 46.74 -16.56
N PHE A 230 70.64 45.90 -17.57
CA PHE A 230 71.55 44.74 -17.70
C PHE A 230 70.94 43.35 -17.45
N VAL A 231 70.57 42.55 -18.48
CA VAL A 231 71.34 41.93 -19.59
C VAL A 231 72.47 41.01 -19.11
N ALA A 232 72.17 39.72 -19.03
CA ALA A 232 72.81 38.62 -19.77
C ALA A 232 72.02 37.33 -19.52
#